data_AF-A0A2T0QSD3-F1
#
_entry.id   AF-A0A2T0QSD3-F1
#
_cell.length_a   1.000
_cell.length_b   1.000
_cell.length_c   1.000
_cell.angle_alpha   90.00
_cell.angle_beta   90.00
_cell.angle_gamma   90.00
#
_symmetry.space_group_name_H-M   'P 1'
#
loop_
_entity.id
_entity.type
_entity.pdbx_description
1 polymer ?
#
loop_
_entity_poly.entity_id
_entity_poly.type
_entity_poly.pdbx_seq_one_letter_code
_entity_poly.pdbx_strand_id
1 'polypeptide(L)' 'MEIRNRRVLITGGSSGIGLALAHILGLKGARGNQRSPD' A
#
# COMPACT_ATOMS: atom_id res chain seq x y z
N MET A 1 -13.37 8.83 1.71
CA MET A 1 -12.15 9.07 2.52
C MET A 1 -11.07 9.61 1.61
N GLU A 2 -10.47 10.75 1.95
CA GLU A 2 -9.38 11.35 1.20
C GLU A 2 -8.04 10.75 1.65
N ILE A 3 -7.31 10.13 0.72
CA ILE A 3 -6.08 9.38 0.99
C ILE A 3 -4.85 9.93 0.22
N ARG A 4 -5.05 10.93 -0.64
CA ARG A 4 -3.95 11.60 -1.33
C ARG A 4 -2.96 12.17 -0.30
N ASN A 5 -1.66 11.97 -0.54
CA ASN A 5 -0.56 12.37 0.34
C ASN A 5 -0.57 11.76 1.75
N ARG A 6 -1.42 10.77 2.04
CA ARG A 6 -1.36 10.03 3.30
C ARG A 6 -0.25 8.98 3.24
N ARG A 7 0.39 8.74 4.39
CA ARG A 7 1.36 7.67 4.58
C ARG A 7 0.66 6.39 5.02
N VAL A 8 0.91 5.29 4.32
CA VAL A 8 0.37 3.95 4.62
C VAL A 8 1.49 2.93 4.76
N LEU A 9 1.33 2.01 5.71
CA LEU A 9 2.18 0.84 5.89
C LEU A 9 1.38 -0.39 5.48
N ILE A 10 1.94 -1.19 4.57
CA ILE A 10 1.29 -2.40 4.07
C ILE A 10 2.19 -3.59 4.36
N THR A 11 1.74 -4.47 5.23
CA THR A 11 2.39 -5.76 5.53
C THR A 11 1.96 -6.79 4.50
N GLY A 12 2.91 -7.63 4.03
CA GLY A 12 2.62 -8.58 2.95
C GLY A 12 2.35 -7.90 1.61
N GLY A 13 2.82 -6.65 1.43
CA GLY A 13 2.59 -5.87 0.21
C GLY A 13 3.16 -6.50 -1.07
N SER A 14 4.05 -7.48 -0.95
CA SER A 14 4.67 -8.17 -2.08
C SER A 14 3.83 -9.30 -2.68
N SER A 15 2.69 -9.68 -2.10
CA SER A 15 1.89 -10.81 -2.59
C SER A 15 0.38 -10.67 -2.35
N GLY A 16 -0.41 -11.45 -3.10
CA GLY A 16 -1.85 -11.62 -2.92
C GLY A 16 -2.64 -10.31 -2.75
N ILE A 17 -3.44 -10.26 -1.69
CA ILE A 17 -4.29 -9.11 -1.37
C ILE A 17 -3.45 -7.88 -1.00
N GLY A 18 -2.30 -8.06 -0.33
CA GLY A 18 -1.42 -6.96 0.06
C GLY A 18 -0.88 -6.20 -1.15
N LEU A 19 -0.50 -6.93 -2.21
CA LEU A 19 -0.06 -6.34 -3.48
C LEU A 19 -1.19 -5.59 -4.18
N ALA A 20 -2.37 -6.20 -4.28
CA ALA A 20 -3.54 -5.56 -4.88
C ALA A 20 -3.92 -4.26 -4.14
N LEU A 21 -3.89 -4.30 -2.80
CA LEU A 21 -4.16 -3.13 -1.97
C LEU A 21 -3.12 -2.04 -2.17
N ALA A 22 -1.83 -2.37 -2.17
CA ALA A 22 -0.78 -1.39 -2.37
C ALA A 22 -0.88 -0.69 -3.73
N HIS A 23 -1.29 -1.42 -4.76
CA HIS A 23 -1.48 -0.87 -6.09
C HIS A 23 -2.65 0.14 -6.13
N ILE A 24 -3.81 -0.22 -5.56
CA ILE A 24 -4.98 0.65 -5.47
C ILE A 24 -4.68 1.91 -4.65
N LEU A 25 -3.96 1.77 -3.55
CA LEU A 25 -3.59 2.90 -2.68
C LEU A 25 -2.60 3.85 -3.37
N GLY A 26 -1.63 3.31 -4.11
CA GLY A 26 -0.72 4.11 -4.94
C GLY A 26 -1.46 4.92 -6.01
N LEU A 27 -2.42 4.30 -6.72
CA LEU A 27 -3.28 4.99 -7.71
C LEU A 27 -4.11 6.12 -7.08
N LYS A 28 -4.50 5.97 -5.81
CA LYS A 28 -5.23 7.01 -5.06
C LYS A 28 -4.31 8.11 -4.48
N GLY A 29 -3.00 8.06 -4.78
CA GLY A 29 -2.02 9.06 -4.35
C GLY A 29 -1.54 8.87 -2.91
N ALA A 30 -1.73 7.69 -2.32
CA ALA A 30 -1.10 7.35 -1.07
C ALA A 30 0.41 7.18 -1.28
N ARG A 31 1.19 7.54 -0.27
CA ARG A 31 2.63 7.26 -0.23
C ARG A 31 2.86 6.15 0.80
N GLY A 32 3.70 5.17 0.51
CA GLY A 32 3.89 4.09 1.46
C GLY A 32 4.99 3.14 1.07
N ASN A 33 5.51 2.45 2.08
CA ASN A 33 6.41 1.31 1.89
C ASN A 33 5.62 0.02 2.02
N GLN A 34 5.97 -0.93 1.17
CA GLN A 34 5.57 -2.32 1.31
C GLN A 34 6.67 -3.05 2.08
N ARG A 35 6.29 -3.91 3.03
CA ARG A 35 7.24 -4.79 3.72
C ARG A 35 6.74 -6.22 3.63
N SER A 36 7.61 -7.11 3.16
CA SER A 36 7.44 -8.55 3.25
C SER A 36 7.95 -9.01 4.62
N PRO A 37 7.30 -9.97 5.29
CA PRO A 37 7.95 -10.66 6.40
C PRO A 37 9.17 -11.42 5.85
N ASP A 38 10.28 -11.36 6.59
CA ASP A 38 11.52 -12.08 6.30
C ASP A 38 11.34 -13.61 6.46
#